data_AF-A0A925X7K0-F1
#
_entry.id   AF-A0A925X7K0-F1
#
_cell.length_a   1.000
_cell.length_b   1.000
_cell.length_c   1.000
_cell.angle_alpha   90.00
_cell.angle_beta   90.00
_cell.angle_gamma   90.00
#
_symmetry.space_group_name_H-M   'P 1'
#
loop_
_entity.id
_entity.type
_entity.pdbx_description
1 polymer ?
#
loop_
_entity_poly.entity_id
_entity_poly.type
_entity_poly.pdbx_seq_one_letter_code
_entity_poly.pdbx_strand_id
1 'polypeptide(L)' 'MLTLHPQYIKDTAGKNLVVLPQKEFDKLIDALEDLEDIRLYDEAKKQDTGERILFSDYLKNRKSKDA' A
#
# COMPACT_ATOMS: atom_id res chain seq x y z
N MET A 1 -3.44 12.14 14.36
CA MET A 1 -4.58 12.39 13.45
C MET A 1 -4.09 13.23 12.29
N LEU A 2 -4.41 12.84 11.06
CA LEU A 2 -4.14 13.68 9.90
C LEU A 2 -5.05 14.92 9.98
N THR A 3 -4.46 16.11 9.99
CA THR A 3 -5.20 17.37 9.89
C THR A 3 -5.16 17.80 8.42
N LEU A 4 -6.34 17.93 7.81
CA LEU A 4 -6.52 18.27 6.40
C LEU A 4 -7.32 19.56 6.27
N HIS A 5 -6.98 20.38 5.29
CA HIS A 5 -7.66 21.62 4.94
C HIS A 5 -8.12 21.59 3.47
N PRO A 6 -9.08 20.70 3.13
CA PRO A 6 -9.57 20.59 1.78
C PRO A 6 -10.38 21.81 1.36
N GLN A 7 -10.17 22.26 0.13
CA GLN A 7 -11.07 23.18 -0.57
C GLN A 7 -11.85 22.42 -1.64
N TYR A 8 -13.15 22.67 -1.72
CA TYR A 8 -14.01 22.05 -2.72
C TYR A 8 -14.29 23.06 -3.82
N ILE A 9 -13.97 22.70 -5.06
CA ILE A 9 -14.24 23.51 -6.25
C ILE A 9 -15.12 22.73 -7.22
N LYS A 10 -15.87 23.43 -8.05
CA LYS A 10 -16.60 22.81 -9.17
C LYS A 10 -15.88 23.08 -10.48
N ASP A 11 -15.73 22.05 -11.30
CA ASP A 11 -15.26 22.24 -12.67
C ASP A 11 -16.36 22.80 -13.57
N THR A 12 -16.01 23.08 -14.82
CA THR A 12 -16.95 23.61 -15.83
C THR A 12 -18.05 22.62 -16.23
N ALA A 13 -17.89 21.34 -15.92
CA ALA A 13 -18.89 20.29 -16.13
C ALA A 13 -19.75 20.05 -14.87
N GLY A 14 -19.53 20.81 -13.78
CA GLY A 14 -20.27 20.70 -12.53
C GLY A 14 -19.77 19.61 -11.57
N LYS A 15 -18.64 18.96 -11.85
CA LYS A 15 -18.04 17.95 -10.98
C LYS A 15 -17.35 18.61 -9.79
N ASN A 16 -17.54 18.05 -8.59
CA ASN A 16 -16.84 18.48 -7.39
C ASN A 16 -15.41 17.93 -7.40
N LEU A 17 -14.43 18.80 -7.21
CA LEU A 17 -13.02 18.49 -7.05
C LEU A 17 -12.55 18.93 -5.65
N VAL A 18 -11.52 18.28 -5.13
CA VAL A 18 -10.90 18.59 -3.85
C VAL A 18 -9.47 19.06 -4.09
N VAL A 19 -9.12 20.21 -3.53
CA VAL A 19 -7.78 20.78 -3.56
C VAL A 19 -7.22 20.75 -2.15
N LEU A 20 -5.99 20.25 -2.02
CA LEU A 20 -5.27 20.16 -0.75
C LEU A 20 -3.89 20.80 -0.90
N PRO A 21 -3.33 21.39 0.16
CA PRO A 21 -1.90 21.67 0.22
C PRO A 21 -1.10 20.40 -0.07
N GLN A 22 -0.05 20.51 -0.89
CA GLN A 22 0.74 19.34 -1.32
C GLN A 22 1.21 18.50 -0.13
N LYS A 23 1.73 19.14 0.94
CA LYS A 23 2.20 18.43 2.14
C LYS A 23 1.12 17.62 2.85
N GLU A 24 -0.14 18.02 2.74
CA GLU A 24 -1.27 17.30 3.32
C GLU A 24 -1.68 16.13 2.43
N PHE A 25 -1.61 16.30 1.11
CA PHE A 25 -1.79 15.21 0.16
C PHE A 25 -0.70 14.15 0.31
N ASP A 26 0.57 14.54 0.36
CA ASP A 26 1.70 13.60 0.52
C ASP A 26 1.53 12.76 1.79
N LYS A 27 1.21 13.39 2.92
CA LYS A 27 0.91 12.68 4.18
C LYS A 27 -0.29 11.74 4.11
N LEU A 28 -1.29 12.09 3.29
CA LEU A 28 -2.45 11.22 3.06
C LEU A 28 -2.01 9.98 2.28
N ILE A 29 -1.19 10.15 1.24
CA ILE A 29 -0.63 9.05 0.46
C ILE A 29 0.23 8.13 1.33
N ASP A 30 1.15 8.70 2.11
CA ASP A 30 2.00 7.92 3.02
C ASP A 30 1.15 7.05 3.98
N ALA A 31 0.09 7.63 4.56
CA ALA A 31 -0.80 6.90 5.46
C ALA A 31 -1.61 5.80 4.75
N LEU A 32 -1.90 5.95 3.46
CA LEU A 32 -2.56 4.91 2.66
C LEU A 32 -1.59 3.77 2.32
N GLU A 33 -0.32 4.06 2.06
CA GLU A 33 0.71 3.05 1.83
C GLU A 33 0.92 2.17 3.07
N ASP A 34 0.98 2.77 4.26
CA ASP A 34 1.04 2.02 5.53
C ASP A 34 -0.15 1.06 5.70
N LEU A 35 -1.36 1.49 5.30
CA LEU A 35 -2.55 0.65 5.36
C LEU A 35 -2.53 -0.47 4.31
N GLU A 36 -1.96 -0.21 3.14
CA GLU A 36 -1.80 -1.20 2.08
C GLU A 36 -0.81 -2.30 2.51
N ASP A 37 0.30 -1.94 3.17
CA ASP A 37 1.24 -2.91 3.74
C ASP A 37 0.56 -3.85 4.75
N ILE A 38 -0.30 -3.31 5.61
CA ILE A 38 -1.11 -4.11 6.55
C ILE A 38 -2.06 -5.04 5.78
N ARG A 39 -2.75 -4.51 4.75
CA ARG A 39 -3.69 -5.28 3.93
C ARG A 39 -2.99 -6.45 3.24
N LEU A 40 -1.81 -6.21 2.65
CA LEU A 40 -0.99 -7.22 1.99
C LEU A 40 -0.46 -8.26 2.97
N TYR A 41 -0.04 -7.84 4.17
CA TYR A 41 0.37 -8.76 5.23
C TYR A 41 -0.78 -9.70 5.63
N ASP A 42 -1.98 -9.16 5.87
CA ASP A 42 -3.16 -9.96 6.23
C ASP A 42 -3.57 -10.93 5.11
N GLU A 43 -3.46 -10.49 3.86
CA GLU A 43 -3.73 -11.33 2.69
C GLU A 43 -2.71 -12.48 2.59
N ALA A 44 -1.42 -12.19 2.70
CA ALA A 44 -0.37 -13.20 2.70
C ALA A 44 -0.53 -14.18 3.86
N LYS A 45 -0.89 -13.69 5.06
CA LYS A 45 -1.10 -14.51 6.25
C LYS A 45 -2.30 -15.45 6.11
N LYS A 46 -3.36 -15.07 5.39
CA LYS A 46 -4.49 -15.96 5.09
C LYS A 46 -4.09 -17.14 4.20
N GLN A 47 -3.10 -16.95 3.33
CA GLN A 47 -2.57 -17.98 2.43
C GLN A 47 -1.43 -18.79 3.06
N ASP A 48 -0.89 -18.34 4.21
CA ASP A 48 0.17 -19.04 4.92
C ASP A 48 -0.34 -20.36 5.51
N THR A 49 0.19 -21.47 4.99
CA THR A 49 -0.12 -22.83 5.48
C THR A 49 0.58 -23.17 6.79
N GLY A 50 1.47 -22.29 7.28
CA GLY A 50 2.33 -22.54 8.43
C GLY A 50 3.57 -23.38 8.09
N GLU A 51 3.74 -23.82 6.84
CA GLU A 51 4.92 -24.56 6.41
C GLU A 51 6.17 -23.67 6.47
N ARG A 52 7.27 -24.21 6.99
CA ARG A 52 8.54 -23.49 7.13
C ARG A 52 9.63 -24.33 6.49
N ILE A 53 10.44 -23.70 5.65
CA ILE A 53 11.62 -24.31 5.02
C ILE A 53 12.88 -23.64 5.55
N LEU A 54 13.99 -24.38 5.57
CA LEU A 54 15.29 -23.79 5.89
C LEU A 54 15.67 -22.78 4.80
N PHE A 55 16.28 -21.67 5.19
CA PHE A 55 16.77 -20.66 4.25
C PHE A 55 17.76 -21.26 3.23
N SER A 56 18.58 -22.22 3.66
CA SER A 56 19.47 -22.97 2.77
C SER A 56 18.74 -23.71 1.66
N ASP A 57 17.58 -24.28 1.95
CA ASP A 57 16.80 -25.06 0.99
C ASP A 57 16.00 -24.13 0.06
N TYR A 58 15.51 -23.00 0.57
CA TYR A 58 15.00 -21.91 -0.26
C TYR A 58 16.03 -21.44 -1.31
N LEU A 59 17.28 -21.20 -0.90
CA LEU A 59 18.33 -20.73 -1.80
C LEU A 59 18.67 -21.75 -2.90
N LYS A 60 18.67 -23.05 -2.59
CA LYS A 60 18.84 -24.11 -3.61
C LYS A 60 17.70 -24.10 -4.61
N ASN A 61 16.45 -24.04 -4.12
CA ASN A 61 15.26 -24.09 -4.96
C ASN A 61 15.11 -22.84 -5.85
N ARG A 62 15.51 -21.66 -5.37
CA ARG A 62 15.49 -20.41 -6.14
C ARG A 62 16.45 -20.48 -7.34
N LYS A 63 17.70 -20.89 -7.14
CA LYS A 63 18.70 -20.98 -8.23
C LYS A 63 18.33 -21.96 -9.33
N SER A 64 17.55 -23.00 -9.01
CA SER A 64 17.07 -23.98 -9.99
C SER A 64 15.87 -23.49 -10.81
N LYS A 65 15.15 -22.45 -10.36
CA LYS A 65 14.01 -21.88 -11.10
C LYS A 65 14.42 -20.81 -12.11
N ASP A 66 15.58 -20.19 -11.93
CA ASP A 66 16.15 -19.16 -12.81
C ASP A 66 17.16 -19.74 -13.83
N ALA A 67 17.26 -21.07 -13.95
CA ALA A 67 18.18 -21.80 -14.83
C ALA A 67 17.45 -22.50 -15.99
#